data_AF-A0A925QXR4-F1
#
_entry.id   AF-A0A925QXR4-F1
#
_cell.length_a   1.000
_cell.length_b   1.000
_cell.length_c   1.000
_cell.angle_alpha   90.00
_cell.angle_beta   90.00
_cell.angle_gamma   90.00
#
_symmetry.space_group_name_H-M   'P 1'
#
loop_
_entity.id
_entity.type
_entity.pdbx_description
1 polymer ?
#
loop_
_entity_poly.entity_id
_entity_poly.type
_entity_poly.pdbx_seq_one_letter_code
_entity_poly.pdbx_strand_id
1 'polypeptide(L)'
;MSPAVLVADTYFPRLKALVIETTGMAFYADKDEDLARIVAARMDETGLMSCARYLEVIADPVLGRDEMDALVAELTIGETYFFRHKEQFDALRDIILPDVLERNQSVRRLRIWSAGCATGPEPYSLAIMLKRDFGARIAGWHVSIVGTDINQKFLARARDGRYDEWAFRATPDDVRRECFEQVGRQWVIRPEYKNCVSFQYHNLIKNRFPSLIDNIAGLDIIICRNVVIYFSRETVEGLVPCFRETLVDGGWLVMGHAEPNMELFRDFRTVNPPGAVLYQRVDTPLPVCAPLPPCAPLPKPDLRRSRPLPLRPRAPVAAPKAPPAAKPNPEGLARVRDLADQGRWAEALAGCDALIAANALDSRAHFYRALVLEQQGGMDGSETSLRRAIYLDRHFVLPHYHLGLFLWRRNDVLGAQRSFRNVLALLERLPEDHALDDGDAITVGQLRETVGMHLDLIGAS
;
A
#
# COMPACT_ATOMS: atom_id res chain seq x y z
N MET A 1 -16.70 31.75 6.87
CA MET A 1 -17.03 32.49 5.60
C MET A 1 -18.22 31.81 4.93
N SER A 2 -19.14 32.49 4.22
CA SER A 2 -20.25 31.76 3.57
C SER A 2 -19.78 30.96 2.35
N PRO A 3 -20.38 29.78 2.04
CA PRO A 3 -19.98 28.97 0.89
C PRO A 3 -20.03 29.73 -0.43
N ALA A 4 -21.06 30.56 -0.65
CA ALA A 4 -21.20 31.38 -1.86
C ALA A 4 -20.05 32.40 -2.03
N VAL A 5 -19.56 32.98 -0.92
CA VAL A 5 -18.40 33.89 -0.95
C VAL A 5 -17.13 33.12 -1.28
N LEU A 6 -16.98 31.92 -0.75
CA LEU A 6 -15.82 31.07 -1.01
C LEU A 6 -15.78 30.59 -2.47
N VAL A 7 -16.91 30.19 -3.06
CA VAL A 7 -17.00 29.82 -4.48
C VAL A 7 -16.61 31.00 -5.39
N ALA A 8 -16.94 32.22 -4.99
CA ALA A 8 -16.58 33.44 -5.72
C ALA A 8 -15.12 33.89 -5.50
N ASP A 9 -14.37 33.27 -4.59
CA ASP A 9 -12.95 33.58 -4.36
C ASP A 9 -12.12 33.19 -5.58
N THR A 10 -11.28 34.11 -6.07
CA THR A 10 -10.39 33.93 -7.22
C THR A 10 -9.50 32.68 -7.12
N TYR A 11 -9.15 32.24 -5.90
CA TYR A 11 -8.28 31.09 -5.64
C TYR A 11 -9.04 29.78 -5.38
N PHE A 12 -10.37 29.81 -5.27
CA PHE A 12 -11.18 28.60 -5.06
C PHE A 12 -10.97 27.52 -6.14
N PRO A 13 -10.89 27.83 -7.45
CA PRO A 13 -10.61 26.82 -8.47
C PRO A 13 -9.29 26.09 -8.25
N ARG A 14 -8.26 26.79 -7.76
CA ARG A 14 -6.95 26.20 -7.46
C ARG A 14 -7.01 25.30 -6.23
N LEU A 15 -7.74 25.71 -5.19
CA LEU A 15 -7.98 24.89 -4.00
C LEU A 15 -8.76 23.62 -4.34
N LYS A 16 -9.82 23.76 -5.14
CA LYS A 16 -10.58 22.63 -5.67
C LYS A 16 -9.69 21.67 -6.46
N ALA A 17 -8.86 22.19 -7.37
CA ALA A 17 -7.93 21.36 -8.13
C ALA A 17 -6.96 20.58 -7.22
N LEU A 18 -6.42 21.23 -6.18
CA LEU A 18 -5.56 20.58 -5.20
C LEU A 18 -6.27 19.46 -4.43
N VAL A 19 -7.51 19.68 -4.01
CA VAL A 19 -8.33 18.67 -3.33
C VAL A 19 -8.57 17.47 -4.25
N ILE A 20 -8.97 17.71 -5.51
CA ILE A 20 -9.19 16.65 -6.50
C ILE A 20 -7.89 15.89 -6.77
N GLU A 21 -6.79 16.60 -6.99
CA GLU A 21 -5.48 15.99 -7.28
C GLU A 21 -4.98 15.14 -6.12
N THR A 22 -5.23 15.58 -4.88
CA THR A 22 -4.79 14.88 -3.66
C THR A 22 -5.68 13.69 -3.35
N THR A 23 -7.00 13.81 -3.48
CA THR A 23 -7.95 12.81 -2.98
C THR A 23 -8.58 11.94 -4.06
N GLY A 24 -8.53 12.37 -5.32
CA GLY A 24 -9.23 11.75 -6.45
C GLY A 24 -10.73 11.95 -6.46
N MET A 25 -11.30 12.61 -5.45
CA MET A 25 -12.74 12.81 -5.33
C MET A 25 -13.26 13.72 -6.45
N ALA A 26 -14.33 13.31 -7.11
CA ALA A 26 -14.97 14.04 -8.18
C ALA A 26 -15.90 15.13 -7.62
N PHE A 27 -15.43 16.37 -7.68
CA PHE A 27 -16.25 17.56 -7.44
C PHE A 27 -16.58 18.21 -8.80
N TYR A 28 -17.71 17.84 -9.39
CA TYR A 28 -18.24 18.52 -10.58
C TYR A 28 -18.75 19.93 -10.23
N ALA A 29 -18.99 20.78 -11.24
CA ALA A 29 -19.35 22.19 -11.01
C ALA A 29 -20.65 22.38 -10.19
N ASP A 30 -21.59 21.45 -10.31
CA ASP A 30 -22.82 21.39 -9.52
C ASP A 30 -22.58 21.06 -8.04
N LYS A 31 -21.37 20.64 -7.66
CA LYS A 31 -20.96 20.33 -6.28
C LYS A 31 -19.98 21.35 -5.68
N ASP A 32 -19.78 22.50 -6.34
CA ASP A 32 -18.87 23.54 -5.83
C ASP A 32 -19.32 24.09 -4.47
N GLU A 33 -20.62 24.27 -4.27
CA GLU A 33 -21.17 24.72 -2.99
C GLU A 33 -20.97 23.69 -1.86
N ASP A 34 -21.03 22.40 -2.18
CA ASP A 34 -20.79 21.32 -1.21
C ASP A 34 -19.34 21.31 -0.75
N LEU A 35 -18.40 21.37 -1.70
CA LEU A 35 -16.98 21.48 -1.39
C LEU A 35 -16.70 22.77 -0.61
N ALA A 36 -17.25 23.90 -1.06
CA ALA A 36 -17.05 25.19 -0.43
C ALA A 36 -17.58 25.21 1.01
N ARG A 37 -18.68 24.51 1.30
CA ARG A 37 -19.22 24.38 2.65
C ARG A 37 -18.29 23.62 3.58
N ILE A 38 -17.69 22.51 3.13
CA ILE A 38 -16.73 21.74 3.93
C ILE A 38 -15.47 22.57 4.17
N VAL A 39 -14.91 23.15 3.10
CA VAL A 39 -13.71 23.98 3.18
C VAL A 39 -13.94 25.22 4.07
N ALA A 40 -15.09 25.89 3.95
CA ALA A 40 -15.41 27.05 4.77
C ALA A 40 -15.46 26.70 6.27
N ALA A 41 -16.07 25.57 6.63
CA ALA A 41 -16.10 25.10 8.00
C ALA A 41 -14.68 24.84 8.53
N ARG A 42 -13.82 24.18 7.73
CA ARG A 42 -12.42 23.93 8.11
C ARG A 42 -11.60 25.22 8.22
N MET A 43 -11.79 26.15 7.29
CA MET A 43 -11.14 27.47 7.31
C MET A 43 -11.54 28.28 8.55
N ASP A 44 -12.81 28.21 8.97
CA ASP A 44 -13.29 28.88 10.18
C ASP A 44 -12.60 28.33 11.46
N GLU A 45 -12.29 27.02 11.53
CA GLU A 45 -11.50 26.44 12.64
C GLU A 45 -10.05 26.94 12.69
N THR A 46 -9.46 27.22 11.53
CA THR A 46 -8.09 27.76 11.43
C THR A 46 -8.03 29.29 11.53
N GLY A 47 -9.18 29.97 11.57
CA GLY A 47 -9.29 31.43 11.57
C GLY A 47 -8.90 32.09 10.24
N LEU A 48 -8.89 31.34 9.13
CA LEU A 48 -8.45 31.81 7.82
C LEU A 48 -9.63 32.30 6.99
N MET A 49 -9.50 33.50 6.43
CA MET A 49 -10.59 34.20 5.73
C MET A 49 -10.30 34.41 4.25
N SER A 50 -9.44 33.59 3.62
CA SER A 50 -9.14 33.68 2.18
C SER A 50 -8.59 32.34 1.66
N CYS A 51 -9.05 31.90 0.48
CA CYS A 51 -8.51 30.70 -0.17
C CYS A 51 -7.01 30.82 -0.45
N ALA A 52 -6.52 32.02 -0.78
CA ALA A 52 -5.09 32.25 -1.03
C ALA A 52 -4.25 31.93 0.21
N ARG A 53 -4.67 32.42 1.38
CA ARG A 53 -3.98 32.18 2.65
C ARG A 53 -4.08 30.72 3.08
N TYR A 54 -5.23 30.10 2.84
CA TYR A 54 -5.41 28.68 3.11
C TYR A 54 -4.48 27.81 2.25
N LEU A 55 -4.35 28.12 0.96
CA LEU A 55 -3.39 27.48 0.06
C LEU A 55 -1.94 27.68 0.49
N GLU A 56 -1.58 28.85 1.02
CA GLU A 56 -0.24 29.10 1.59
C GLU A 56 0.03 28.17 2.78
N VAL A 57 -0.94 27.98 3.68
CA VAL A 57 -0.81 27.07 4.83
C VAL A 57 -0.71 25.61 4.38
N ILE A 58 -1.53 25.18 3.43
CA ILE A 58 -1.45 23.82 2.89
C ILE A 58 -0.10 23.57 2.19
N ALA A 59 0.48 24.58 1.55
CA ALA A 59 1.79 24.49 0.89
C ALA A 59 2.97 24.59 1.87
N ASP A 60 2.73 24.94 3.14
CA ASP A 60 3.77 25.10 4.13
C ASP A 60 4.42 23.74 4.46
N PRO A 61 5.76 23.60 4.41
CA PRO A 61 6.43 22.33 4.65
C PRO A 61 6.26 21.77 6.06
N VAL A 62 5.94 22.61 7.04
CA VAL A 62 5.81 22.23 8.46
C VAL A 62 4.35 22.00 8.81
N LEU A 63 3.46 22.92 8.43
CA LEU A 63 2.05 22.90 8.82
C LEU A 63 1.14 22.19 7.79
N GLY A 64 1.56 22.18 6.52
CA GLY A 64 0.69 21.80 5.41
C GLY A 64 0.24 20.36 5.43
N ARG A 65 1.08 19.44 5.93
CA ARG A 65 0.73 18.02 6.06
C ARG A 65 -0.42 17.81 7.03
N ASP A 66 -0.31 18.34 8.24
CA ASP A 66 -1.34 18.17 9.28
C ASP A 66 -2.65 18.84 8.88
N GLU A 67 -2.57 20.01 8.22
CA GLU A 67 -3.75 20.70 7.72
C GLU A 67 -4.42 19.95 6.55
N MET A 68 -3.63 19.37 5.64
CA MET A 68 -4.16 18.53 4.57
C MET A 68 -4.86 17.28 5.15
N ASP A 69 -4.24 16.61 6.12
CA ASP A 69 -4.84 15.44 6.78
C ASP A 69 -6.15 15.81 7.48
N ALA A 70 -6.23 17.00 8.09
CA ALA A 70 -7.44 17.51 8.69
C ALA A 70 -8.52 17.85 7.65
N LEU A 71 -8.17 18.49 6.53
CA LEU A 71 -9.09 18.76 5.44
C LEU A 71 -9.65 17.47 4.81
N VAL A 72 -8.79 16.49 4.56
CA VAL A 72 -9.18 15.15 4.07
C VAL A 72 -10.17 14.50 5.03
N ALA A 73 -9.97 14.67 6.34
CA ALA A 73 -10.86 14.10 7.33
C ALA A 73 -12.30 14.66 7.26
N GLU A 74 -12.47 15.92 6.88
CA GLU A 74 -13.78 16.55 6.71
C GLU A 74 -14.41 16.24 5.34
N LEU A 75 -13.60 15.92 4.32
CA LEU A 75 -14.09 15.59 2.99
C LEU A 75 -14.54 14.13 2.83
N THR A 76 -14.04 13.23 3.68
CA THR A 76 -14.26 11.77 3.54
C THR A 76 -15.47 11.29 4.32
N ILE A 77 -16.23 10.35 3.74
CA ILE A 77 -17.43 9.78 4.37
C ILE A 77 -17.08 8.42 4.99
N GLY A 78 -17.15 8.34 6.32
CA GLY A 78 -16.76 7.15 7.10
C GLY A 78 -17.87 6.14 7.38
N GLU A 79 -18.96 6.13 6.60
CA GLU A 79 -20.11 5.26 6.85
C GLU A 79 -19.76 3.81 6.52
N THR A 80 -19.55 3.00 7.56
CA THR A 80 -19.22 1.58 7.46
C THR A 80 -19.76 0.81 8.66
N TYR A 81 -19.98 -0.49 8.50
CA TYR A 81 -20.53 -1.37 9.52
C TYR A 81 -20.13 -2.82 9.25
N PHE A 82 -20.19 -3.63 10.30
CA PHE A 82 -19.79 -5.02 10.23
C PHE A 82 -20.71 -5.81 9.29
N PHE A 83 -20.11 -6.71 8.49
CA PHE A 83 -20.80 -7.55 7.51
C PHE A 83 -21.72 -6.77 6.55
N ARG A 84 -21.31 -5.55 6.19
CA ARG A 84 -22.02 -4.71 5.21
C ARG A 84 -22.20 -5.44 3.89
N HIS A 85 -23.40 -5.37 3.30
CA HIS A 85 -23.86 -6.10 2.12
C HIS A 85 -23.59 -7.61 2.20
N LYS A 86 -24.54 -8.33 2.81
CA LYS A 86 -24.44 -9.76 3.15
C LYS A 86 -24.03 -10.62 1.96
N GLU A 87 -24.60 -10.35 0.79
CA GLU A 87 -24.39 -11.11 -0.44
C GLU A 87 -22.91 -11.12 -0.88
N GLN A 88 -22.17 -10.04 -0.60
CA GLN A 88 -20.74 -9.96 -0.93
C GLN A 88 -19.89 -10.74 0.07
N PHE A 89 -20.27 -10.78 1.35
CA PHE A 89 -19.62 -11.63 2.35
C PHE A 89 -19.96 -13.11 2.14
N ASP A 90 -21.18 -13.43 1.72
CA ASP A 90 -21.56 -14.79 1.31
C ASP A 90 -20.70 -15.23 0.11
N ALA A 91 -20.55 -14.38 -0.91
CA ALA A 91 -19.68 -14.68 -2.05
C ALA A 91 -18.19 -14.84 -1.67
N LEU A 92 -17.71 -14.03 -0.72
CA LEU A 92 -16.37 -14.21 -0.14
C LEU A 92 -16.23 -15.58 0.54
N ARG A 93 -17.20 -15.98 1.35
CA ARG A 93 -17.22 -17.25 2.08
C ARG A 93 -17.36 -18.45 1.16
N ASP A 94 -18.29 -18.42 0.22
CA ASP A 94 -18.74 -19.61 -0.48
C ASP A 94 -17.98 -19.84 -1.80
N ILE A 95 -17.33 -18.80 -2.33
CA ILE A 95 -16.65 -18.84 -3.64
C ILE A 95 -15.18 -18.48 -3.51
N ILE A 96 -14.87 -17.27 -3.04
CA ILE A 96 -13.51 -16.72 -3.11
C ILE A 96 -12.57 -17.45 -2.15
N LEU A 97 -12.93 -17.53 -0.87
CA LEU A 97 -12.06 -18.16 0.13
C LEU A 97 -11.81 -19.63 -0.16
N PRO A 98 -12.80 -20.46 -0.54
CA PRO A 98 -12.55 -21.84 -0.91
C PRO A 98 -11.56 -22.00 -2.07
N ASP A 99 -11.70 -21.20 -3.13
CA ASP A 99 -10.82 -21.18 -4.31
C ASP A 99 -9.38 -20.79 -3.93
N VAL A 100 -9.22 -19.66 -3.22
CA VAL A 100 -7.90 -19.17 -2.80
C VAL A 100 -7.21 -20.16 -1.87
N LEU A 101 -7.93 -20.73 -0.90
CA LEU A 101 -7.36 -21.69 0.04
C LEU A 101 -6.98 -23.02 -0.63
N GLU A 102 -7.68 -23.44 -1.67
CA GLU A 102 -7.29 -24.63 -2.43
C GLU A 102 -6.03 -24.35 -3.26
N ARG A 103 -6.00 -23.22 -3.99
CA ARG A 103 -4.84 -22.79 -4.78
C ARG A 103 -3.58 -22.64 -3.92
N ASN A 104 -3.72 -22.05 -2.74
CA ASN A 104 -2.60 -21.71 -1.88
C ASN A 104 -2.23 -22.82 -0.89
N GLN A 105 -2.79 -24.03 -1.01
CA GLN A 105 -2.58 -25.13 -0.06
C GLN A 105 -1.10 -25.52 0.11
N SER A 106 -0.29 -25.39 -0.95
CA SER A 106 1.15 -25.68 -0.92
C SER A 106 1.95 -24.61 -0.18
N VAL A 107 1.59 -23.34 -0.35
CA VAL A 107 2.30 -22.18 0.23
C VAL A 107 1.75 -21.78 1.61
N ARG A 108 0.53 -22.22 1.95
CA ARG A 108 -0.18 -21.94 3.21
C ARG A 108 -0.19 -20.45 3.58
N ARG A 109 -0.51 -19.61 2.61
CA ARG A 109 -0.51 -18.14 2.74
C ARG A 109 -1.81 -17.55 2.21
N LEU A 110 -2.34 -16.55 2.90
CA LEU A 110 -3.49 -15.77 2.46
C LEU A 110 -3.24 -14.29 2.73
N ARG A 111 -3.25 -13.46 1.69
CA ARG A 111 -3.06 -12.00 1.81
C ARG A 111 -4.26 -11.24 1.27
N ILE A 112 -4.85 -10.41 2.12
CA ILE A 112 -6.08 -9.67 1.84
C ILE A 112 -5.82 -8.18 2.08
N TRP A 113 -6.31 -7.34 1.17
CA TRP A 113 -6.30 -5.90 1.32
C TRP A 113 -7.72 -5.34 1.27
N SER A 114 -8.11 -4.59 2.30
CA SER A 114 -9.30 -3.74 2.32
C SER A 114 -8.87 -2.30 2.03
N ALA A 115 -9.07 -1.87 0.79
CA ALA A 115 -8.73 -0.56 0.28
C ALA A 115 -9.90 0.43 0.50
N GLY A 116 -9.67 1.45 1.34
CA GLY A 116 -10.70 2.36 1.84
C GLY A 116 -11.51 1.75 2.98
N CYS A 117 -10.81 1.26 4.01
CA CYS A 117 -11.40 0.49 5.10
C CYS A 117 -12.21 1.34 6.09
N ALA A 118 -12.21 2.67 5.95
CA ALA A 118 -12.82 3.63 6.87
C ALA A 118 -12.45 3.31 8.32
N THR A 119 -13.44 3.23 9.22
CA THR A 119 -13.21 3.01 10.65
C THR A 119 -12.92 1.56 11.04
N GLY A 120 -12.71 0.64 10.08
CA GLY A 120 -12.25 -0.72 10.34
C GLY A 120 -13.26 -1.89 10.38
N PRO A 121 -14.60 -1.73 10.36
CA PRO A 121 -15.52 -2.87 10.37
C PRO A 121 -15.33 -3.88 9.24
N GLU A 122 -14.95 -3.46 8.04
CA GLU A 122 -14.74 -4.38 6.90
C GLU A 122 -13.58 -5.38 7.13
N PRO A 123 -12.34 -4.95 7.39
CA PRO A 123 -11.24 -5.88 7.63
C PRO A 123 -11.43 -6.72 8.90
N TYR A 124 -12.09 -6.20 9.93
CA TYR A 124 -12.44 -7.02 11.09
C TYR A 124 -13.54 -8.05 10.80
N SER A 125 -14.51 -7.74 9.93
CA SER A 125 -15.51 -8.73 9.48
C SER A 125 -14.83 -9.90 8.76
N LEU A 126 -13.80 -9.62 7.95
CA LEU A 126 -12.96 -10.65 7.34
C LEU A 126 -12.22 -11.50 8.37
N ALA A 127 -11.58 -10.86 9.35
CA ALA A 127 -10.86 -11.57 10.42
C ALA A 127 -11.79 -12.51 11.21
N ILE A 128 -12.99 -12.02 11.55
CA ILE A 128 -14.02 -12.80 12.24
C ILE A 128 -14.46 -13.99 11.38
N MET A 129 -14.82 -13.75 10.10
CA MET A 129 -15.25 -14.80 9.18
C MET A 129 -14.17 -15.87 8.99
N LEU A 130 -12.92 -15.47 8.76
CA LEU A 130 -11.80 -16.40 8.59
C LEU A 130 -11.59 -17.28 9.81
N LYS A 131 -11.65 -16.70 11.01
CA LYS A 131 -11.41 -17.44 12.24
C LYS A 131 -12.57 -18.38 12.60
N ARG A 132 -13.81 -17.92 12.47
CA ARG A 132 -15.01 -18.72 12.81
C ARG A 132 -15.29 -19.81 11.78
N ASP A 133 -15.24 -19.47 10.49
CA ASP A 133 -15.71 -20.36 9.43
C ASP A 133 -14.57 -21.21 8.83
N PHE A 134 -13.33 -20.71 8.87
CA PHE A 134 -12.18 -21.35 8.22
C PHE A 134 -11.04 -21.72 9.18
N GLY A 135 -11.14 -21.41 10.48
CA GLY A 135 -10.03 -21.51 11.44
C GLY A 135 -9.28 -22.84 11.43
N ALA A 136 -10.00 -23.96 11.33
CA ALA A 136 -9.38 -25.29 11.24
C ALA A 136 -8.62 -25.52 9.92
N ARG A 137 -9.14 -24.99 8.80
CA ARG A 137 -8.56 -25.14 7.46
C ARG A 137 -7.32 -24.26 7.27
N ILE A 138 -7.29 -23.10 7.92
CA ILE A 138 -6.16 -22.17 7.89
C ILE A 138 -5.20 -22.33 9.08
N ALA A 139 -5.30 -23.43 9.84
CA ALA A 139 -4.40 -23.69 10.94
C ALA A 139 -2.94 -23.79 10.46
N GLY A 140 -2.07 -22.94 11.01
CA GLY A 140 -0.66 -22.85 10.61
C GLY A 140 -0.41 -22.10 9.29
N TRP A 141 -1.42 -21.43 8.75
CA TRP A 141 -1.25 -20.55 7.59
C TRP A 141 -0.73 -19.17 8.02
N HIS A 142 0.02 -18.53 7.13
CA HIS A 142 0.33 -17.12 7.26
C HIS A 142 -0.80 -16.27 6.64
N VAL A 143 -1.63 -15.68 7.49
CA VAL A 143 -2.75 -14.84 7.08
C VAL A 143 -2.45 -13.38 7.40
N SER A 144 -2.53 -12.52 6.38
CA SER A 144 -2.33 -11.07 6.51
C SER A 144 -3.56 -10.34 5.96
N ILE A 145 -4.15 -9.48 6.79
CA ILE A 145 -5.26 -8.59 6.42
C ILE A 145 -4.79 -7.15 6.64
N VAL A 146 -4.68 -6.39 5.56
CA VAL A 146 -4.28 -4.98 5.61
C VAL A 146 -5.50 -4.11 5.31
N GLY A 147 -5.85 -3.21 6.22
CA GLY A 147 -6.82 -2.14 5.99
C GLY A 147 -6.11 -0.83 5.69
N THR A 148 -6.46 -0.16 4.59
CA THR A 148 -5.89 1.15 4.26
C THR A 148 -6.95 2.21 4.07
N ASP A 149 -6.64 3.44 4.44
CA ASP A 149 -7.50 4.60 4.20
C ASP A 149 -6.65 5.87 4.05
N ILE A 150 -7.23 6.89 3.43
CA ILE A 150 -6.63 8.23 3.32
C ILE A 150 -6.93 9.07 4.58
N ASN A 151 -7.97 8.74 5.34
CA ASN A 151 -8.36 9.47 6.54
C ASN A 151 -7.67 8.91 7.79
N GLN A 152 -6.70 9.66 8.33
CA GLN A 152 -5.96 9.30 9.55
C GLN A 152 -6.87 9.16 10.79
N LYS A 153 -7.92 9.97 10.92
CA LYS A 153 -8.88 9.88 12.03
C LYS A 153 -9.64 8.55 11.98
N PHE A 154 -9.99 8.07 10.78
CA PHE A 154 -10.63 6.77 10.61
C PHE A 154 -9.69 5.61 10.97
N LEU A 155 -8.44 5.66 10.52
CA LEU A 155 -7.44 4.66 10.87
C LEU A 155 -7.17 4.61 12.37
N ALA A 156 -7.13 5.76 13.05
CA ALA A 156 -7.00 5.80 14.51
C ALA A 156 -8.15 5.07 15.21
N ARG A 157 -9.40 5.32 14.77
CA ARG A 157 -10.58 4.60 15.30
C ARG A 157 -10.54 3.11 14.98
N ALA A 158 -10.09 2.73 13.78
CA ALA A 158 -9.94 1.34 13.38
C ALA A 158 -8.93 0.59 14.27
N ARG A 159 -7.79 1.23 14.57
CA ARG A 159 -6.77 0.69 15.49
C ARG A 159 -7.26 0.62 16.93
N ASP A 160 -8.11 1.54 17.38
CA ASP A 160 -8.73 1.46 18.70
C ASP A 160 -9.72 0.27 18.77
N GLY A 161 -10.48 0.04 17.71
CA GLY A 161 -11.36 -1.13 17.58
C GLY A 161 -12.59 -1.06 18.49
N ARG A 162 -13.06 0.17 18.76
CA ARG A 162 -14.24 0.46 19.58
C ARG A 162 -15.39 0.96 18.73
N TYR A 163 -16.58 0.43 18.98
CA TYR A 163 -17.74 0.65 18.14
C TYR A 163 -19.00 0.85 18.97
N ASP A 164 -19.88 1.73 18.48
CA ASP A 164 -21.21 1.90 19.04
C ASP A 164 -22.20 0.94 18.36
N GLU A 165 -23.40 0.85 18.90
CA GLU A 165 -24.46 -0.06 18.43
C GLU A 165 -24.74 0.06 16.92
N TRP A 166 -24.61 1.26 16.35
CA TRP A 166 -24.84 1.52 14.93
C TRP A 166 -23.96 0.68 13.99
N ALA A 167 -22.74 0.34 14.41
CA ALA A 167 -21.82 -0.48 13.63
C ALA A 167 -22.28 -1.95 13.51
N PHE A 168 -23.23 -2.39 14.35
CA PHE A 168 -23.69 -3.77 14.44
C PHE A 168 -25.08 -4.00 13.83
N ARG A 169 -25.66 -2.99 13.18
CA ARG A 169 -27.04 -3.05 12.63
C ARG A 169 -27.32 -4.19 11.65
N ALA A 170 -26.29 -4.79 11.06
CA ALA A 170 -26.41 -5.95 10.18
C ALA A 170 -25.63 -7.17 10.72
N THR A 171 -25.13 -7.10 11.95
CA THR A 171 -24.31 -8.13 12.57
C THR A 171 -25.18 -9.09 13.38
N PRO A 172 -25.08 -10.40 13.13
CA PRO A 172 -25.74 -11.39 13.98
C PRO A 172 -25.34 -11.27 15.46
N ASP A 173 -26.31 -11.45 16.37
CA ASP A 173 -26.10 -11.27 17.82
C ASP A 173 -25.11 -12.27 18.43
N ASP A 174 -25.00 -13.46 17.87
CA ASP A 174 -23.99 -14.45 18.25
C ASP A 174 -22.58 -13.93 17.94
N VAL A 175 -22.36 -13.38 16.73
CA VAL A 175 -21.08 -12.79 16.32
C VAL A 175 -20.70 -11.67 17.29
N ARG A 176 -21.64 -10.78 17.61
CA ARG A 176 -21.37 -9.65 18.50
C ARG A 176 -20.95 -10.12 19.90
N ARG A 177 -21.66 -11.08 20.49
CA ARG A 177 -21.35 -11.58 21.84
C ARG A 177 -20.03 -12.36 21.90
N GLU A 178 -19.74 -13.11 20.85
CA GLU A 178 -18.53 -13.92 20.77
C GLU A 178 -17.28 -13.06 20.51
N CYS A 179 -17.36 -12.14 19.53
CA CYS A 179 -16.18 -11.45 19.02
C CYS A 179 -15.88 -10.11 19.70
N PHE A 180 -16.79 -9.60 20.54
CA PHE A 180 -16.66 -8.29 21.18
C PHE A 180 -16.89 -8.37 22.69
N GLU A 181 -16.33 -7.38 23.38
CA GLU A 181 -16.48 -7.16 24.81
C GLU A 181 -17.19 -5.82 25.03
N GLN A 182 -18.26 -5.84 25.81
CA GLN A 182 -18.99 -4.62 26.14
C GLN A 182 -18.25 -3.84 27.23
N VAL A 183 -17.85 -2.61 26.92
CA VAL A 183 -17.18 -1.68 27.85
C VAL A 183 -18.00 -0.40 27.91
N GLY A 184 -18.80 -0.27 28.97
CA GLY A 184 -19.75 0.84 29.11
C GLY A 184 -20.81 0.82 28.01
N ARG A 185 -20.86 1.87 27.18
CA ARG A 185 -21.80 2.00 26.05
C ARG A 185 -21.25 1.51 24.72
N GLN A 186 -19.97 1.10 24.68
CA GLN A 186 -19.27 0.72 23.46
C GLN A 186 -18.91 -0.76 23.49
N TRP A 187 -18.64 -1.30 22.31
CA TRP A 187 -18.18 -2.66 22.08
C TRP A 187 -16.75 -2.62 21.57
N VAL A 188 -15.87 -3.36 22.22
CA VAL A 188 -14.45 -3.46 21.87
C VAL A 188 -14.21 -4.81 21.22
N ILE A 189 -13.60 -4.83 20.04
CA ILE A 189 -13.25 -6.10 19.39
C ILE A 189 -12.20 -6.86 20.22
N ARG A 190 -12.38 -8.18 20.39
CA ARG A 190 -11.44 -8.99 21.15
C ARG A 190 -10.05 -9.02 20.50
N PRO A 191 -8.96 -9.05 21.29
CA PRO A 191 -7.58 -9.02 20.78
C PRO A 191 -7.28 -10.09 19.73
N GLU A 192 -7.90 -11.24 19.87
CA GLU A 192 -7.70 -12.42 19.03
C GLU A 192 -8.23 -12.29 17.58
N TYR A 193 -9.08 -11.29 17.31
CA TYR A 193 -9.47 -10.86 15.96
C TYR A 193 -8.73 -9.57 15.59
N LYS A 194 -8.53 -8.70 16.57
CA LYS A 194 -7.84 -7.42 16.42
C LYS A 194 -6.44 -7.59 15.84
N ASN A 195 -5.67 -8.54 16.39
CA ASN A 195 -4.28 -8.79 16.05
C ASN A 195 -4.08 -9.43 14.66
N CYS A 196 -5.16 -9.86 14.00
CA CYS A 196 -5.11 -10.40 12.63
C CYS A 196 -5.12 -9.30 11.55
N VAL A 197 -5.35 -8.03 11.94
CA VAL A 197 -5.53 -6.92 11.02
C VAL A 197 -4.50 -5.83 11.31
N SER A 198 -3.81 -5.36 10.27
CA SER A 198 -2.97 -4.16 10.33
C SER A 198 -3.65 -3.00 9.60
N PHE A 199 -3.43 -1.78 10.10
CA PHE A 199 -3.99 -0.56 9.52
C PHE A 199 -2.89 0.43 9.17
N GLN A 200 -2.92 0.96 7.96
CA GLN A 200 -1.90 1.89 7.46
C GLN A 200 -2.53 2.96 6.55
N TYR A 201 -1.86 4.10 6.47
CA TYR A 201 -2.24 5.15 5.53
C TYR A 201 -1.92 4.70 4.11
N HIS A 202 -2.89 4.82 3.20
CA HIS A 202 -2.62 4.70 1.77
C HIS A 202 -3.62 5.53 0.98
N ASN A 203 -3.09 6.40 0.14
CA ASN A 203 -3.83 7.19 -0.81
C ASN A 203 -3.78 6.52 -2.19
N LEU A 204 -4.91 5.97 -2.63
CA LEU A 204 -5.03 5.27 -3.91
C LEU A 204 -4.61 6.13 -5.12
N ILE A 205 -4.60 7.46 -4.99
CA ILE A 205 -4.31 8.38 -6.09
C ILE A 205 -2.84 8.77 -6.13
N LYS A 206 -2.27 9.09 -4.96
CA LYS A 206 -0.91 9.63 -4.84
C LYS A 206 0.13 8.55 -4.60
N ASN A 207 -0.22 7.48 -3.88
CA ASN A 207 0.71 6.39 -3.59
C ASN A 207 0.74 5.41 -4.77
N ARG A 208 1.93 4.90 -5.09
CA ARG A 208 2.07 3.86 -6.11
C ARG A 208 1.71 2.52 -5.50
N PHE A 209 0.91 1.72 -6.21
CA PHE A 209 0.70 0.32 -5.89
C PHE A 209 0.64 -0.50 -7.20
N PRO A 210 1.18 -1.73 -7.23
CA PRO A 210 1.62 -2.56 -6.11
C PRO A 210 2.80 -1.99 -5.31
N SER A 211 2.71 -2.04 -3.97
CA SER A 211 3.76 -1.57 -3.05
C SER A 211 4.13 -2.66 -2.08
N LEU A 212 5.36 -3.17 -2.20
CA LEU A 212 5.91 -4.16 -1.27
C LEU A 212 6.17 -3.56 0.11
N ILE A 213 6.54 -2.27 0.17
CA ILE A 213 6.81 -1.52 1.42
C ILE A 213 5.53 -1.43 2.24
N ASP A 214 4.43 -1.11 1.57
CA ASP A 214 3.11 -1.01 2.17
C ASP A 214 2.43 -2.39 2.27
N ASN A 215 3.15 -3.50 2.02
CA ASN A 215 2.60 -4.87 2.07
C ASN A 215 1.33 -5.09 1.19
N ILE A 216 1.15 -4.29 0.14
CA ILE A 216 0.03 -4.33 -0.82
C ILE A 216 0.56 -4.66 -2.22
N ALA A 217 1.18 -5.83 -2.35
CA ALA A 217 1.65 -6.39 -3.62
C ALA A 217 1.58 -7.91 -3.57
N GLY A 218 1.16 -8.56 -4.65
CA GLY A 218 0.97 -10.01 -4.69
C GLY A 218 -0.11 -10.49 -3.72
N LEU A 219 -1.27 -9.83 -3.78
CA LEU A 219 -2.43 -10.09 -2.93
C LEU A 219 -3.33 -11.18 -3.53
N ASP A 220 -3.90 -12.01 -2.66
CA ASP A 220 -4.87 -13.02 -3.07
C ASP A 220 -6.26 -12.41 -3.27
N ILE A 221 -6.61 -11.45 -2.42
CA ILE A 221 -7.91 -10.78 -2.41
C ILE A 221 -7.70 -9.28 -2.19
N ILE A 222 -8.28 -8.46 -3.05
CA ILE A 222 -8.47 -7.01 -2.84
C ILE A 222 -9.97 -6.76 -2.69
N ILE A 223 -10.33 -6.02 -1.65
CA ILE A 223 -11.67 -5.51 -1.41
C ILE A 223 -11.58 -4.00 -1.48
N CYS A 224 -12.27 -3.39 -2.45
CA CYS A 224 -12.35 -1.95 -2.61
C CYS A 224 -13.82 -1.59 -2.85
N ARG A 225 -14.56 -1.41 -1.75
CA ARG A 225 -16.03 -1.30 -1.77
C ARG A 225 -16.48 0.05 -1.29
N ASN A 226 -17.38 0.68 -2.04
CA ASN A 226 -17.95 1.99 -1.71
C ASN A 226 -16.90 3.11 -1.63
N VAL A 227 -15.85 3.00 -2.44
CA VAL A 227 -14.73 3.96 -2.52
C VAL A 227 -14.69 4.59 -3.91
N VAL A 228 -14.65 3.77 -4.96
CA VAL A 228 -14.50 4.27 -6.33
C VAL A 228 -15.71 5.06 -6.83
N ILE A 229 -16.88 4.93 -6.17
CA ILE A 229 -18.05 5.80 -6.42
C ILE A 229 -17.77 7.30 -6.25
N TYR A 230 -16.74 7.66 -5.48
CA TYR A 230 -16.37 9.06 -5.27
C TYR A 230 -15.38 9.57 -6.33
N PHE A 231 -14.82 8.70 -7.15
CA PHE A 231 -13.78 9.06 -8.11
C PHE A 231 -14.34 9.40 -9.49
N SER A 232 -13.58 10.17 -10.26
CA SER A 232 -13.90 10.43 -11.66
C SER A 232 -13.66 9.17 -12.50
N ARG A 233 -14.31 9.06 -13.66
CA ARG A 233 -14.08 7.92 -14.59
C ARG A 233 -12.60 7.77 -14.95
N GLU A 234 -11.92 8.87 -15.25
CA GLU A 234 -10.49 8.90 -15.58
C GLU A 234 -9.64 8.37 -14.43
N THR A 235 -9.96 8.77 -13.21
CA THR A 235 -9.29 8.27 -11.99
C THR A 235 -9.46 6.75 -11.85
N VAL A 236 -10.68 6.24 -12.04
CA VAL A 236 -10.93 4.80 -11.96
C VAL A 236 -10.20 4.05 -13.08
N GLU A 237 -10.20 4.57 -14.32
CA GLU A 237 -9.45 4.02 -15.46
C GLU A 237 -7.95 3.87 -15.15
N GLY A 238 -7.36 4.83 -14.42
CA GLY A 238 -5.99 4.74 -13.95
C GLY A 238 -5.76 3.73 -12.81
N LEU A 239 -6.75 3.45 -11.97
CA LEU A 239 -6.64 2.54 -10.83
C LEU A 239 -6.77 1.05 -11.21
N VAL A 240 -7.57 0.73 -12.24
CA VAL A 240 -7.84 -0.67 -12.61
C VAL A 240 -6.56 -1.44 -12.94
N PRO A 241 -5.61 -0.92 -13.75
CA PRO A 241 -4.34 -1.60 -14.00
C PRO A 241 -3.54 -1.85 -12.71
N CYS A 242 -3.50 -0.86 -11.80
CA CYS A 242 -2.81 -0.98 -10.52
C CYS A 242 -3.40 -2.11 -9.66
N PHE A 243 -4.73 -2.23 -9.57
CA PHE A 243 -5.38 -3.35 -8.88
C PHE A 243 -5.04 -4.69 -9.52
N ARG A 244 -5.04 -4.77 -10.85
CA ARG A 244 -4.71 -5.99 -11.59
C ARG A 244 -3.28 -6.45 -11.30
N GLU A 245 -2.32 -5.53 -11.40
CA GLU A 245 -0.90 -5.80 -11.14
C GLU A 245 -0.65 -6.18 -9.69
N THR A 246 -1.47 -5.66 -8.77
CA THR A 246 -1.35 -5.93 -7.34
C THR A 246 -1.82 -7.32 -6.93
N LEU A 247 -2.75 -7.92 -7.66
CA LEU A 247 -3.22 -9.28 -7.40
C LEU A 247 -2.15 -10.34 -7.74
N VAL A 248 -2.38 -11.59 -7.36
CA VAL A 248 -1.70 -12.76 -7.95
C VAL A 248 -2.54 -13.33 -9.09
N ASP A 249 -2.00 -14.26 -9.87
CA ASP A 249 -2.80 -14.94 -10.89
C ASP A 249 -3.89 -15.78 -10.21
N GLY A 250 -5.10 -15.70 -10.74
CA GLY A 250 -6.31 -16.19 -10.07
C GLY A 250 -6.79 -15.34 -8.90
N GLY A 251 -6.11 -14.24 -8.54
CA GLY A 251 -6.48 -13.36 -7.43
C GLY A 251 -7.82 -12.65 -7.67
N TRP A 252 -8.49 -12.27 -6.59
CA TRP A 252 -9.86 -11.74 -6.62
C TRP A 252 -9.93 -10.26 -6.23
N LEU A 253 -10.69 -9.48 -7.00
CA LEU A 253 -11.08 -8.11 -6.70
C LEU A 253 -12.59 -8.07 -6.44
N VAL A 254 -12.95 -7.54 -5.27
CA VAL A 254 -14.34 -7.35 -4.83
C VAL A 254 -14.66 -5.87 -4.77
N MET A 255 -15.60 -5.44 -5.62
CA MET A 255 -16.08 -4.05 -5.69
C MET A 255 -17.44 -3.92 -5.01
N GLY A 256 -17.85 -2.70 -4.66
CA GLY A 256 -19.16 -2.40 -4.11
C GLY A 256 -20.31 -2.63 -5.11
N HIS A 257 -21.52 -2.82 -4.60
CA HIS A 257 -22.71 -3.16 -5.40
C HIS A 257 -23.04 -2.14 -6.52
N ALA A 258 -22.74 -0.85 -6.30
CA ALA A 258 -22.99 0.23 -7.25
C ALA A 258 -21.78 0.59 -8.13
N GLU A 259 -20.68 -0.16 -8.01
CA GLU A 259 -19.39 0.13 -8.67
C GLU A 259 -19.05 -0.72 -9.93
N PRO A 260 -19.83 -1.73 -10.37
CA PRO A 260 -19.41 -2.51 -11.52
C PRO A 260 -19.57 -1.73 -12.83
N ASN A 261 -18.46 -1.55 -13.54
CA ASN A 261 -18.43 -1.08 -14.92
C ASN A 261 -17.64 -2.09 -15.76
N MET A 262 -18.36 -2.94 -16.50
CA MET A 262 -17.76 -4.04 -17.27
C MET A 262 -16.73 -3.56 -18.31
N GLU A 263 -16.84 -2.33 -18.82
CA GLU A 263 -15.85 -1.79 -19.77
C GLU A 263 -14.49 -1.52 -19.09
N LEU A 264 -14.52 -1.00 -17.86
CA LEU A 264 -13.32 -0.65 -17.11
C LEU A 264 -12.57 -1.90 -16.63
N PHE A 265 -13.30 -2.93 -16.22
CA PHE A 265 -12.74 -4.17 -15.69
C PHE A 265 -12.65 -5.29 -16.73
N ARG A 266 -12.66 -4.96 -18.03
CA ARG A 266 -12.67 -5.94 -19.13
C ARG A 266 -11.51 -6.95 -19.10
N ASP A 267 -10.39 -6.55 -18.53
CA ASP A 267 -9.20 -7.40 -18.45
C ASP A 267 -9.37 -8.48 -17.34
N PHE A 268 -10.33 -8.31 -16.43
CA PHE A 268 -10.68 -9.31 -15.43
C PHE A 268 -11.75 -10.29 -15.95
N ARG A 269 -11.66 -11.54 -15.50
CA ARG A 269 -12.78 -12.47 -15.61
C ARG A 269 -13.86 -12.05 -14.62
N THR A 270 -15.02 -11.62 -15.13
CA THR A 270 -16.16 -11.27 -14.29
C THR A 270 -16.93 -12.52 -13.86
N VAL A 271 -17.24 -12.64 -12.57
CA VAL A 271 -18.05 -13.71 -11.97
C VAL A 271 -19.22 -13.08 -11.24
N ASN A 272 -20.45 -13.50 -11.59
CA ASN A 272 -21.69 -12.87 -11.13
C ASN A 272 -22.51 -13.84 -10.25
N PRO A 273 -22.14 -14.08 -9.00
CA PRO A 273 -23.02 -14.77 -8.06
C PRO A 273 -24.26 -13.92 -7.72
N PRO A 274 -25.32 -14.51 -7.16
CA PRO A 274 -26.50 -13.77 -6.75
C PRO A 274 -26.16 -12.60 -5.81
N GLY A 275 -26.48 -11.38 -6.23
CA GLY A 275 -26.32 -10.17 -5.41
C GLY A 275 -24.91 -9.58 -5.34
N ALA A 276 -23.91 -10.15 -6.02
CA ALA A 276 -22.56 -9.61 -6.06
C ALA A 276 -21.91 -9.71 -7.46
N VAL A 277 -20.97 -8.81 -7.73
CA VAL A 277 -20.12 -8.84 -8.92
C VAL A 277 -18.68 -8.95 -8.46
N LEU A 278 -18.00 -9.99 -8.92
CA LEU A 278 -16.63 -10.30 -8.55
C LEU A 278 -15.75 -10.26 -9.79
N TYR A 279 -14.50 -9.85 -9.63
CA TYR A 279 -13.52 -9.81 -10.71
C TYR A 279 -12.35 -10.71 -10.34
N GLN A 280 -11.92 -11.57 -11.26
CA GLN A 280 -10.79 -12.44 -11.05
C GLN A 280 -9.70 -12.14 -12.06
N ARG A 281 -8.46 -12.00 -11.59
CA ARG A 281 -7.31 -11.91 -12.48
C ARG A 281 -7.08 -13.28 -13.08
N VAL A 282 -6.99 -13.32 -14.40
CA VAL A 282 -6.60 -14.52 -15.15
C VAL A 282 -5.59 -14.06 -16.18
N ASP A 283 -4.35 -14.54 -16.07
CA ASP A 283 -3.29 -14.26 -17.04
C ASP A 283 -3.28 -15.30 -18.18
N THR A 284 -4.07 -16.36 -18.04
CA THR A 284 -4.40 -17.25 -19.16
C THR A 284 -5.37 -16.55 -20.11
N PRO A 285 -5.12 -16.47 -21.43
CA PRO A 285 -6.08 -15.92 -22.36
C PRO A 285 -7.39 -16.70 -22.23
N LEU A 286 -8.46 -16.01 -21.83
CA LEU A 286 -9.80 -16.57 -21.90
C LEU A 286 -9.99 -17.07 -23.34
N PRO A 287 -10.54 -18.28 -23.57
CA PRO A 287 -10.94 -18.66 -24.91
C PRO A 287 -11.89 -17.58 -25.39
N VAL A 288 -11.42 -16.82 -26.38
CA VAL A 288 -12.22 -15.81 -27.06
C VAL A 288 -13.47 -16.55 -27.51
N CYS A 289 -14.62 -16.16 -26.98
CA CYS A 289 -15.90 -16.63 -27.50
C CYS A 289 -15.84 -16.35 -29.01
N ALA A 290 -15.90 -17.41 -29.83
CA ALA A 290 -15.50 -17.35 -31.23
C ALA A 290 -16.20 -16.17 -31.93
N PRO A 291 -15.46 -15.26 -32.57
CA PRO A 291 -16.07 -14.23 -33.40
C PRO A 291 -16.87 -14.89 -34.53
N LEU A 292 -18.04 -14.33 -34.86
CA LEU A 292 -18.74 -14.60 -36.11
C LEU A 292 -17.77 -14.39 -37.31
N PRO A 293 -17.91 -15.15 -38.41
CA PRO A 293 -16.93 -15.15 -39.49
C PRO A 293 -16.73 -13.77 -40.13
N PRO A 294 -15.50 -13.40 -40.52
CA PRO A 294 -15.15 -12.06 -40.98
C PRO A 294 -15.64 -11.76 -42.41
N CYS A 295 -16.13 -10.53 -42.61
CA CYS A 295 -16.24 -9.91 -43.94
C CYS A 295 -14.85 -9.54 -44.49
N ALA A 296 -14.73 -9.56 -45.81
CA ALA A 296 -13.48 -9.53 -46.59
C ALA A 296 -12.53 -8.32 -46.33
N PRO A 297 -11.21 -8.46 -46.60
CA PRO A 297 -10.17 -7.52 -46.16
C PRO A 297 -9.93 -6.35 -47.12
N LEU A 298 -9.49 -5.21 -46.57
CA LEU A 298 -8.83 -4.12 -47.31
C LEU A 298 -7.29 -4.22 -47.20
N PRO A 299 -6.52 -3.72 -48.19
CA PRO A 299 -5.09 -4.01 -48.32
C PRO A 299 -4.21 -3.15 -47.38
N LYS A 300 -3.09 -3.73 -46.94
CA LYS A 300 -2.09 -3.11 -46.04
C LYS A 300 -1.01 -2.34 -46.83
N PRO A 301 -0.51 -1.19 -46.33
CA PRO A 301 0.77 -0.65 -46.76
C PRO A 301 1.95 -1.39 -46.12
N ASP A 302 2.98 -1.61 -46.92
CA ASP A 302 4.23 -2.32 -46.63
C ASP A 302 5.27 -1.38 -46.00
N LEU A 303 5.87 -1.78 -44.87
CA LEU A 303 7.07 -1.14 -44.32
C LEU A 303 8.02 -2.23 -43.81
N ARG A 304 8.91 -2.68 -44.70
CA ARG A 304 10.04 -3.54 -44.38
C ARG A 304 11.20 -2.73 -43.76
N ARG A 305 11.64 -3.27 -42.61
CA ARG A 305 13.02 -3.42 -42.10
C ARG A 305 13.87 -2.18 -41.75
N SER A 306 14.26 -2.14 -40.48
CA SER A 306 15.59 -1.73 -40.03
C SER A 306 16.01 -2.53 -38.79
N ARG A 307 17.27 -2.99 -38.76
CA ARG A 307 17.86 -3.90 -37.78
C ARG A 307 19.00 -3.15 -37.04
N PRO A 308 19.11 -3.18 -35.69
CA PRO A 308 20.28 -2.60 -35.01
C PRO A 308 21.45 -3.59 -34.82
N LEU A 309 22.68 -3.03 -34.79
CA LEU A 309 23.99 -3.68 -34.68
C LEU A 309 24.41 -4.04 -33.22
N PRO A 310 25.48 -4.84 -33.01
CA PRO A 310 25.89 -5.35 -31.69
C PRO A 310 26.78 -4.38 -30.88
N LEU A 311 26.66 -4.45 -29.55
CA LEU A 311 27.48 -3.70 -28.58
C LEU A 311 28.71 -4.50 -28.12
N ARG A 312 29.86 -3.82 -27.99
CA ARG A 312 31.14 -4.35 -27.46
C ARG A 312 31.20 -4.31 -25.92
N PRO A 313 31.96 -5.20 -25.27
CA PRO A 313 32.12 -5.23 -23.81
C PRO A 313 33.13 -4.21 -23.28
N ARG A 314 32.92 -3.73 -22.04
CA ARG A 314 33.77 -2.78 -21.32
C ARG A 314 34.51 -3.51 -20.18
N ALA A 315 35.82 -3.27 -20.05
CA ALA A 315 36.70 -3.90 -19.06
C ALA A 315 36.42 -3.45 -17.60
N PRO A 316 36.75 -4.28 -16.58
CA PRO A 316 36.46 -3.98 -15.18
C PRO A 316 37.49 -3.02 -14.57
N VAL A 317 37.00 -2.07 -13.76
CA VAL A 317 37.81 -1.20 -12.90
C VAL A 317 37.82 -1.82 -11.50
N ALA A 318 39.01 -1.99 -10.91
CA ALA A 318 39.18 -2.57 -9.58
C ALA A 318 38.71 -1.60 -8.48
N ALA A 319 37.88 -2.09 -7.55
CA ALA A 319 37.41 -1.35 -6.39
C ALA A 319 38.46 -1.31 -5.26
N PRO A 320 38.55 -0.21 -4.48
CA PRO A 320 39.46 -0.10 -3.34
C PRO A 320 39.05 -1.04 -2.19
N LYS A 321 40.03 -1.52 -1.42
CA LYS A 321 39.81 -2.44 -0.28
C LYS A 321 39.11 -1.72 0.89
N ALA A 322 38.00 -2.29 1.33
CA ALA A 322 37.22 -1.83 2.49
C ALA A 322 38.01 -2.01 3.81
N PRO A 323 37.87 -1.09 4.78
CA PRO A 323 38.41 -1.24 6.13
C PRO A 323 37.70 -2.37 6.90
N PRO A 324 38.33 -2.96 7.94
CA PRO A 324 37.74 -4.05 8.71
C PRO A 324 36.50 -3.57 9.48
N ALA A 325 35.42 -4.35 9.40
CA ALA A 325 34.17 -4.08 10.11
C ALA A 325 34.40 -4.01 11.63
N ALA A 326 34.08 -2.88 12.24
CA ALA A 326 34.12 -2.71 13.69
C ALA A 326 32.91 -3.43 14.34
N LYS A 327 33.07 -3.89 15.58
CA LYS A 327 32.01 -4.62 16.30
C LYS A 327 30.82 -3.69 16.59
N PRO A 328 29.57 -4.12 16.29
CA PRO A 328 28.37 -3.32 16.52
C PRO A 328 28.11 -3.10 18.02
N ASN A 329 27.41 -2.03 18.38
CA ASN A 329 26.88 -1.81 19.73
C ASN A 329 25.42 -2.32 19.81
N PRO A 330 25.17 -3.59 20.21
CA PRO A 330 23.86 -4.22 20.12
C PRO A 330 22.80 -3.56 21.02
N GLU A 331 23.16 -3.09 22.22
CA GLU A 331 22.22 -2.45 23.15
C GLU A 331 21.73 -1.09 22.60
N GLY A 332 22.66 -0.32 22.01
CA GLY A 332 22.33 0.94 21.36
C GLY A 332 21.43 0.77 20.14
N LEU A 333 21.71 -0.25 19.32
CA LEU A 333 20.90 -0.57 18.13
C LEU A 333 19.50 -1.08 18.50
N ALA A 334 19.37 -1.92 19.54
CA ALA A 334 18.07 -2.37 20.03
C ALA A 334 17.18 -1.20 20.46
N ARG A 335 17.76 -0.22 21.18
CA ARG A 335 17.02 0.99 21.59
C ARG A 335 16.57 1.84 20.42
N VAL A 336 17.38 1.95 19.36
CA VAL A 336 16.97 2.66 18.12
C VAL A 336 15.80 1.96 17.46
N ARG A 337 15.80 0.62 17.42
CA ARG A 337 14.69 -0.17 16.87
C ARG A 337 13.41 0.01 17.68
N ASP A 338 13.47 -0.09 19.01
CA ASP A 338 12.30 0.11 19.87
C ASP A 338 11.65 1.50 19.69
N LEU A 339 12.48 2.53 19.51
CA LEU A 339 12.00 3.90 19.24
C LEU A 339 11.36 4.02 17.86
N ALA A 340 11.94 3.36 16.85
CA ALA A 340 11.40 3.31 15.49
C ALA A 340 10.04 2.57 15.48
N ASP A 341 9.92 1.44 16.17
CA ASP A 341 8.69 0.65 16.26
C ASP A 341 7.56 1.40 16.96
N GLN A 342 7.90 2.31 17.88
CA GLN A 342 6.94 3.21 18.55
C GLN A 342 6.59 4.46 17.72
N GLY A 343 7.15 4.61 16.52
CA GLY A 343 6.95 5.78 15.66
C GLY A 343 7.66 7.06 16.15
N ARG A 344 8.62 6.94 17.08
CA ARG A 344 9.38 8.06 17.67
C ARG A 344 10.60 8.39 16.82
N TRP A 345 10.36 8.78 15.57
CA TRP A 345 11.38 8.90 14.52
C TRP A 345 12.51 9.89 14.84
N ALA A 346 12.19 11.04 15.46
CA ALA A 346 13.19 12.04 15.80
C ALA A 346 14.19 11.52 16.85
N GLU A 347 13.71 10.74 17.81
CA GLU A 347 14.54 10.15 18.87
C GLU A 347 15.34 8.96 18.34
N ALA A 348 14.74 8.16 17.45
CA ALA A 348 15.46 7.09 16.75
C ALA A 348 16.62 7.67 15.90
N LEU A 349 16.39 8.78 15.19
CA LEU A 349 17.42 9.45 14.38
C LEU A 349 18.55 9.99 15.27
N ALA A 350 18.21 10.67 16.37
CA ALA A 350 19.19 11.13 17.34
C ALA A 350 20.00 9.97 17.95
N GLY A 351 19.36 8.84 18.20
CA GLY A 351 20.00 7.60 18.63
C GLY A 351 20.99 7.07 17.58
N CYS A 352 20.61 7.02 16.31
CA CYS A 352 21.51 6.67 15.22
C CYS A 352 22.73 7.62 15.13
N ASP A 353 22.50 8.93 15.19
CA ASP A 353 23.56 9.93 15.14
C ASP A 353 24.52 9.80 16.31
N ALA A 354 24.03 9.51 17.52
CA ALA A 354 24.85 9.25 18.69
C ALA A 354 25.71 7.98 18.53
N LEU A 355 25.15 6.91 17.95
CA LEU A 355 25.88 5.67 17.67
C LEU A 355 26.99 5.88 16.64
N ILE A 356 26.70 6.66 15.58
CA ILE A 356 27.69 7.00 14.54
C ILE A 356 28.76 7.94 15.10
N ALA A 357 28.41 8.88 15.97
CA ALA A 357 29.37 9.75 16.63
C ALA A 357 30.31 8.96 17.57
N ALA A 358 29.79 7.95 18.27
CA ALA A 358 30.58 7.05 19.11
C ALA A 358 31.44 6.08 18.30
N ASN A 359 30.92 5.58 17.17
CA ASN A 359 31.64 4.69 16.26
C ASN A 359 31.25 4.94 14.80
N ALA A 360 32.05 5.76 14.12
CA ALA A 360 31.78 6.14 12.72
C ALA A 360 31.88 4.98 11.71
N LEU A 361 32.44 3.83 12.13
CA LEU A 361 32.64 2.64 11.30
C LEU A 361 31.56 1.56 11.51
N ASP A 362 30.52 1.83 12.31
CA ASP A 362 29.40 0.90 12.52
C ASP A 362 28.45 0.89 11.30
N SER A 363 28.56 -0.15 10.46
CA SER A 363 27.75 -0.30 9.25
C SER A 363 26.25 -0.42 9.54
N ARG A 364 25.87 -1.02 10.68
CA ARG A 364 24.45 -1.17 11.09
C ARG A 364 23.87 0.15 11.55
N ALA A 365 24.63 0.96 12.30
CA ALA A 365 24.17 2.29 12.71
C ALA A 365 23.87 3.19 11.49
N HIS A 366 24.72 3.14 10.45
CA HIS A 366 24.46 3.82 9.18
C HIS A 366 23.23 3.25 8.44
N PHE A 367 23.01 1.94 8.48
CA PHE A 367 21.84 1.31 7.88
C PHE A 367 20.53 1.75 8.56
N TYR A 368 20.41 1.64 9.88
CA TYR A 368 19.21 2.07 10.61
C TYR A 368 18.96 3.57 10.47
N ARG A 369 20.02 4.41 10.42
CA ARG A 369 19.89 5.83 10.12
C ARG A 369 19.21 6.07 8.77
N ALA A 370 19.56 5.28 7.76
CA ALA A 370 18.94 5.40 6.44
C ALA A 370 17.45 5.06 6.46
N LEU A 371 17.06 4.01 7.19
CA LEU A 371 15.66 3.60 7.35
C LEU A 371 14.84 4.66 8.08
N VAL A 372 15.37 5.24 9.16
CA VAL A 372 14.68 6.30 9.91
C VAL A 372 14.53 7.57 9.06
N LEU A 373 15.57 7.96 8.32
CA LEU A 373 15.50 9.11 7.40
C LEU A 373 14.50 8.89 6.27
N GLU A 374 14.37 7.66 5.78
CA GLU A 374 13.38 7.29 4.77
C GLU A 374 11.95 7.51 5.29
N GLN A 375 11.66 7.11 6.53
CA GLN A 375 10.35 7.34 7.17
C GLN A 375 10.05 8.82 7.39
N GLN A 376 11.06 9.65 7.61
CA GLN A 376 10.91 11.10 7.75
C GLN A 376 10.88 11.86 6.41
N GLY A 377 11.01 11.16 5.27
CA GLY A 377 11.05 11.78 3.94
C GLY A 377 12.39 12.44 3.57
N GLY A 378 13.45 12.23 4.38
CA GLY A 378 14.80 12.74 4.17
C GLY A 378 15.58 11.95 3.10
N MET A 379 15.20 12.12 1.83
CA MET A 379 15.67 11.25 0.74
C MET A 379 17.19 11.28 0.49
N ASP A 380 17.83 12.44 0.40
CA ASP A 380 19.28 12.52 0.12
C ASP A 380 20.15 12.04 1.29
N GLY A 381 19.65 12.20 2.52
CA GLY A 381 20.30 11.68 3.72
C GLY A 381 20.27 10.15 3.79
N SER A 382 19.15 9.54 3.39
CA SER A 382 18.98 8.08 3.35
C SER A 382 19.94 7.42 2.35
N GLU A 383 20.04 7.94 1.12
CA GLU A 383 20.97 7.40 0.10
C GLU A 383 22.42 7.43 0.58
N THR A 384 22.82 8.56 1.17
CA THR A 384 24.18 8.76 1.69
C THR A 384 24.50 7.74 2.78
N SER A 385 23.56 7.53 3.70
CA SER A 385 23.69 6.55 4.78
C SER A 385 23.72 5.10 4.27
N LEU A 386 22.90 4.73 3.28
CA LEU A 386 22.95 3.40 2.64
C LEU A 386 24.29 3.13 1.96
N ARG A 387 24.78 4.08 1.16
CA ARG A 387 26.09 3.97 0.50
C ARG A 387 27.22 3.86 1.52
N ARG A 388 27.10 4.55 2.66
CA ARG A 388 28.07 4.46 3.75
C ARG A 388 28.05 3.09 4.42
N ALA A 389 26.88 2.52 4.68
CA ALA A 389 26.74 1.17 5.22
C ALA A 389 27.38 0.11 4.28
N ILE A 390 27.11 0.19 2.97
CA ILE A 390 27.72 -0.69 1.96
C ILE A 390 29.25 -0.54 1.88
N TYR A 391 29.74 0.70 1.98
CA TYR A 391 31.19 0.96 1.96
C TYR A 391 31.91 0.34 3.16
N LEU A 392 31.28 0.40 4.34
CA LEU A 392 31.82 -0.13 5.58
C LEU A 392 31.70 -1.66 5.66
N ASP A 393 30.59 -2.23 5.17
CA ASP A 393 30.41 -3.67 5.04
C ASP A 393 29.77 -4.02 3.69
N ARG A 394 30.62 -4.44 2.75
CA ARG A 394 30.19 -4.83 1.41
C ARG A 394 29.35 -6.11 1.37
N HIS A 395 29.43 -6.95 2.40
CA HIS A 395 28.68 -8.21 2.48
C HIS A 395 27.36 -8.04 3.23
N PHE A 396 27.11 -6.85 3.80
CA PHE A 396 25.84 -6.56 4.45
C PHE A 396 24.76 -6.41 3.37
N VAL A 397 23.90 -7.42 3.28
CA VAL A 397 22.95 -7.61 2.18
C VAL A 397 21.89 -6.51 2.12
N LEU A 398 21.29 -6.17 3.27
CA LEU A 398 20.13 -5.28 3.34
C LEU A 398 20.42 -3.86 2.80
N PRO A 399 21.55 -3.20 3.09
CA PRO A 399 21.88 -1.92 2.46
C PRO A 399 21.87 -1.92 0.93
N HIS A 400 22.34 -3.00 0.28
CA HIS A 400 22.27 -3.10 -1.20
C HIS A 400 20.83 -3.21 -1.68
N TYR A 401 20.00 -3.96 -0.97
CA TYR A 401 18.58 -4.10 -1.28
C TYR A 401 17.85 -2.76 -1.17
N HIS A 402 18.00 -2.07 -0.03
CA HIS A 402 17.37 -0.76 0.19
C HIS A 402 17.91 0.33 -0.75
N LEU A 403 19.20 0.29 -1.12
CA LEU A 403 19.74 1.20 -2.13
C LEU A 403 19.12 0.93 -3.52
N GLY A 404 18.88 -0.33 -3.88
CA GLY A 404 18.17 -0.69 -5.11
C GLY A 404 16.77 -0.09 -5.17
N LEU A 405 16.00 -0.24 -4.09
CA LEU A 405 14.67 0.36 -3.94
C LEU A 405 14.72 1.89 -4.06
N PHE A 406 15.68 2.51 -3.38
CA PHE A 406 15.85 3.96 -3.38
C PHE A 406 16.14 4.50 -4.79
N LEU A 407 17.07 3.89 -5.51
CA LEU A 407 17.44 4.31 -6.87
C LEU A 407 16.29 4.13 -7.86
N TRP A 408 15.52 3.05 -7.70
CA TRP A 408 14.35 2.81 -8.55
C TRP A 408 13.28 3.90 -8.39
N ARG A 409 13.01 4.36 -7.16
CA ARG A 409 12.11 5.50 -6.89
C ARG A 409 12.56 6.80 -7.57
N ARG A 410 13.86 7.02 -7.71
CA ARG A 410 14.45 8.17 -8.42
C ARG A 410 14.52 7.98 -9.94
N ASN A 411 13.92 6.91 -10.47
CA ASN A 411 13.96 6.54 -11.88
C ASN A 411 15.38 6.20 -12.39
N ASP A 412 16.33 5.90 -11.49
CA ASP A 412 17.65 5.37 -11.84
C ASP A 412 17.58 3.84 -11.97
N VAL A 413 17.02 3.41 -13.10
CA VAL A 413 16.82 2.00 -13.48
C VAL A 413 18.15 1.23 -13.48
N LEU A 414 19.22 1.79 -14.04
CA LEU A 414 20.51 1.11 -14.14
C LEU A 414 21.19 0.97 -12.77
N GLY A 415 21.06 1.98 -11.91
CA GLY A 415 21.52 1.93 -10.53
C GLY A 415 20.76 0.88 -9.73
N ALA A 416 19.45 0.84 -9.84
CA ALA A 416 18.59 -0.14 -9.17
C ALA A 416 18.93 -1.58 -9.59
N GLN A 417 18.99 -1.86 -10.89
CA GLN A 417 19.38 -3.18 -11.42
C GLN A 417 20.72 -3.64 -10.86
N ARG A 418 21.72 -2.75 -10.79
CA ARG A 418 23.05 -3.09 -10.27
C ARG A 418 22.99 -3.47 -8.79
N SER A 419 22.27 -2.68 -7.98
CA SER A 419 22.10 -2.96 -6.57
C SER A 419 21.38 -4.29 -6.32
N PHE A 420 20.33 -4.58 -7.08
CA PHE A 420 19.62 -5.86 -7.01
C PHE A 420 20.46 -7.06 -7.42
N ARG A 421 21.24 -6.95 -8.51
CA ARG A 421 22.19 -8.02 -8.89
C ARG A 421 23.26 -8.25 -7.83
N ASN A 422 23.72 -7.20 -7.15
CA ASN A 422 24.65 -7.36 -6.02
C ASN A 422 24.01 -8.14 -4.87
N VAL A 423 22.73 -7.90 -4.57
CA VAL A 423 22.00 -8.69 -3.56
C VAL A 423 21.98 -10.16 -3.96
N LEU A 424 21.58 -10.50 -5.19
CA LEU A 424 21.57 -11.89 -5.65
C LEU A 424 22.95 -12.55 -5.54
N ALA A 425 24.03 -11.83 -5.90
CA ALA A 425 25.40 -12.32 -5.79
C ALA A 425 25.83 -12.57 -4.34
N LEU A 426 25.41 -11.71 -3.39
CA LEU A 426 25.70 -11.90 -1.96
C LEU A 426 24.91 -13.08 -1.38
N LEU A 427 23.70 -13.33 -1.88
CA LEU A 427 22.84 -14.42 -1.44
C LEU A 427 23.17 -15.78 -2.08
N GLU A 428 23.99 -15.82 -3.14
CA GLU A 428 24.26 -17.04 -3.92
C GLU A 428 24.87 -18.18 -3.07
N ARG A 429 25.64 -17.84 -2.03
CA ARG A 429 26.36 -18.80 -1.19
C ARG A 429 25.67 -19.11 0.14
N LEU A 430 24.47 -18.58 0.36
CA LEU A 430 23.71 -18.77 1.60
C LEU A 430 22.54 -19.76 1.38
N PRO A 431 22.26 -20.65 2.36
CA PRO A 431 21.10 -21.55 2.34
C PRO A 431 19.78 -20.78 2.24
N GLU A 432 18.77 -21.33 1.58
CA GLU A 432 17.50 -20.62 1.35
C GLU A 432 16.71 -20.33 2.63
N ASP A 433 16.83 -21.20 3.63
CA ASP A 433 16.20 -21.13 4.95
C ASP A 433 16.95 -20.23 5.94
N HIS A 434 18.14 -19.74 5.57
CA HIS A 434 18.94 -18.88 6.44
C HIS A 434 18.25 -17.52 6.63
N ALA A 435 17.97 -17.15 7.88
CA ALA A 435 17.45 -15.83 8.23
C ALA A 435 18.54 -14.77 8.07
N LEU A 436 18.21 -13.65 7.43
CA LEU A 436 19.15 -12.54 7.30
C LEU A 436 19.19 -11.71 8.59
N ASP A 437 20.41 -11.41 9.04
CA ASP A 437 20.64 -10.48 10.14
C ASP A 437 19.95 -9.14 9.85
N ASP A 438 19.29 -8.58 10.87
CA ASP A 438 18.58 -7.28 10.81
C ASP A 438 17.38 -7.22 9.83
N GLY A 439 16.94 -8.36 9.28
CA GLY A 439 15.88 -8.43 8.27
C GLY A 439 14.49 -8.86 8.77
N ASP A 440 14.16 -8.65 10.05
CA ASP A 440 12.86 -8.99 10.66
C ASP A 440 12.33 -10.39 10.25
N ALA A 441 13.19 -11.40 10.34
CA ALA A 441 12.94 -12.81 9.99
C ALA A 441 12.75 -13.12 8.49
N ILE A 442 13.16 -12.24 7.58
CA ILE A 442 13.28 -12.57 6.15
C ILE A 442 14.38 -13.60 5.91
N THR A 443 14.07 -14.64 5.14
CA THR A 443 15.03 -15.67 4.72
C THR A 443 15.73 -15.27 3.43
N VAL A 444 16.88 -15.87 3.19
CA VAL A 444 17.65 -15.74 1.94
C VAL A 444 16.80 -16.09 0.72
N GLY A 445 16.01 -17.17 0.78
CA GLY A 445 15.11 -17.57 -0.30
C GLY A 445 14.07 -16.50 -0.61
N GLN A 446 13.42 -15.95 0.43
CA GLN A 446 12.43 -14.88 0.29
C GLN A 446 13.05 -13.60 -0.29
N LEU A 447 14.24 -13.19 0.17
CA LEU A 447 14.88 -12.01 -0.38
C LEU A 447 15.33 -12.24 -1.83
N ARG A 448 15.79 -13.44 -2.18
CA ARG A 448 16.19 -13.78 -3.55
C ARG A 448 15.01 -13.73 -4.52
N GLU A 449 13.87 -14.30 -4.13
CA GLU A 449 12.62 -14.22 -4.89
C GLU A 449 12.17 -12.76 -5.04
N THR A 450 12.20 -12.00 -3.95
CA THR A 450 11.84 -10.57 -3.95
C THR A 450 12.69 -9.76 -4.93
N VAL A 451 14.00 -9.99 -4.93
CA VAL A 451 14.94 -9.30 -5.82
C VAL A 451 14.79 -9.76 -7.28
N GLY A 452 14.45 -11.03 -7.52
CA GLY A 452 14.08 -11.54 -8.84
C GLY A 452 12.90 -10.79 -9.44
N MET A 453 11.82 -10.63 -8.67
CA MET A 453 10.64 -9.86 -9.08
C MET A 453 10.99 -8.40 -9.42
N HIS A 454 11.86 -7.76 -8.63
CA HIS A 454 12.32 -6.39 -8.92
C HIS A 454 13.07 -6.30 -10.26
N LEU A 455 13.92 -7.27 -10.57
CA LEU A 455 14.67 -7.28 -11.83
C LEU A 455 13.77 -7.49 -13.05
N ASP A 456 12.75 -8.33 -12.93
CA ASP A 456 11.78 -8.57 -14.00
C ASP A 456 10.93 -7.33 -14.28
N LEU A 457 10.46 -6.63 -13.23
CA LEU A 457 9.72 -5.37 -13.36
C LEU A 457 10.54 -4.26 -14.03
N ILE A 458 11.85 -4.25 -13.84
CA ILE A 458 12.76 -3.28 -14.45
C ILE A 458 13.15 -3.69 -15.89
N GLY A 459 12.63 -4.83 -16.39
CA GLY A 459 12.90 -5.34 -17.74
C GLY A 459 14.33 -5.85 -17.91
N ALA A 460 14.90 -6.44 -16.86
CA ALA A 460 16.32 -6.80 -16.76
C ALA A 460 16.61 -8.32 -16.75
N SER A 461 15.61 -9.14 -17.12
CA SER A 461 15.65 -10.61 -17.14
C SER A 461 16.78 -11.17 -17.99
#